data_AF-A0A976LRK9-F1
#
_entry.id   AF-A0A976LRK9-F1
#
_cell.length_a   1.000
_cell.length_b   1.000
_cell.length_c   1.000
_cell.angle_alpha   90.00
_cell.angle_beta   90.00
_cell.angle_gamma   90.00
#
_symmetry.space_group_name_H-M   'P 1'
#
loop_
_entity.id
_entity.type
_entity.pdbx_description
1 polymer ?
#
loop_
_entity_poly.entity_id
_entity_poly.type
_entity_poly.pdbx_seq_one_letter_code
_entity_poly.pdbx_strand_id
1 'polypeptide(L)'
;MKKPTLPFFLLLCMALSLVCPPACADPITLHFQDLGVIADQSITVYNLSGVCAAETNTSGTIELDSDNSWTYTIQLQPSPINQTSKSLLDSLLALISGHALEFMLVFAVIFLIFRRH
;
A
#
# COMPACT_ATOMS: atom_id res chain seq x y z
N MET A 1 9.24 -63.48 -6.79
CA MET A 1 9.07 -62.21 -6.05
C MET A 1 7.72 -62.25 -5.34
N LYS A 2 7.68 -62.30 -4.00
CA LYS A 2 6.43 -62.36 -3.24
C LYS A 2 5.79 -60.97 -3.23
N LYS A 3 4.55 -60.84 -3.72
CA LYS A 3 3.80 -59.58 -3.68
C LYS A 3 3.56 -59.19 -2.21
N PRO A 4 3.83 -57.94 -1.82
CA PRO A 4 3.55 -57.50 -0.46
C PRO A 4 2.05 -57.67 -0.19
N THR A 5 1.72 -58.26 0.96
CA THR A 5 0.35 -58.46 1.41
C THR A 5 -0.25 -57.09 1.75
N LEU A 6 -1.46 -56.82 1.26
CA LEU A 6 -2.25 -55.59 1.50
C LEU A 6 -2.13 -54.99 2.92
N PRO A 7 -2.17 -55.78 4.03
CA PRO A 7 -2.01 -55.23 5.38
C PRO A 7 -0.63 -54.62 5.65
N PHE A 8 0.44 -55.18 5.09
CA PHE A 8 1.79 -54.65 5.27
C PHE A 8 1.96 -53.30 4.56
N PHE A 9 1.35 -53.15 3.39
CA PHE A 9 1.36 -51.89 2.64
C PHE A 9 0.62 -50.77 3.40
N LEU A 10 -0.55 -51.07 3.97
CA LEU A 10 -1.32 -50.10 4.77
C LEU A 10 -0.58 -49.68 6.04
N LEU A 11 0.06 -50.63 6.73
CA LEU A 11 0.82 -50.35 7.94
C LEU A 11 2.06 -49.50 7.64
N LEU A 12 2.70 -49.73 6.49
CA LEU A 12 3.80 -48.90 5.99
C LEU A 12 3.32 -47.47 5.66
N CYS A 13 2.19 -47.29 4.99
CA CYS A 13 1.63 -45.97 4.70
C CYS A 13 1.25 -45.22 5.99
N MET A 14 0.67 -45.92 6.97
CA MET A 14 0.35 -45.33 8.27
C MET A 14 1.62 -44.91 9.00
N ALA A 15 2.63 -45.77 9.07
CA ALA A 15 3.93 -45.42 9.66
C ALA A 15 4.60 -44.24 8.94
N LEU A 16 4.54 -44.17 7.60
CA LEU A 16 5.05 -43.03 6.84
C LEU A 16 4.30 -41.73 7.19
N SER A 17 2.98 -41.79 7.36
CA SER A 17 2.18 -40.60 7.69
C SER A 17 2.49 -40.04 9.09
N LEU A 18 2.93 -40.88 10.04
CA LEU A 18 3.35 -40.44 11.38
C LEU A 18 4.76 -39.81 11.41
N VAL A 19 5.62 -40.18 10.46
CA VAL A 19 7.02 -39.69 10.40
C VAL A 19 7.15 -38.49 9.46
N CYS A 20 6.16 -38.25 8.60
CA CYS A 20 6.12 -37.11 7.72
C CYS A 20 5.81 -35.85 8.54
N PRO A 21 6.73 -34.87 8.65
CA PRO A 21 6.41 -33.59 9.26
C PRO A 21 5.27 -32.93 8.48
N PRO A 22 4.40 -32.14 9.14
CA PRO A 22 3.42 -31.35 8.43
C PRO A 22 4.16 -30.44 7.45
N ALA A 23 3.73 -30.43 6.20
CA ALA A 23 4.16 -29.41 5.25
C ALA A 23 3.59 -28.09 5.76
N CYS A 24 4.42 -27.30 6.44
CA CYS A 24 4.10 -25.91 6.73
C CYS A 24 4.33 -25.13 5.44
N ALA A 25 3.35 -24.33 5.02
CA ALA A 25 3.60 -23.33 4.00
C ALA A 25 4.73 -22.40 4.46
N ASP A 26 5.69 -22.15 3.57
CA ASP A 26 6.71 -21.14 3.83
C ASP A 26 6.04 -19.76 3.73
N PRO A 27 6.16 -18.91 4.76
CA PRO A 27 5.64 -17.54 4.70
C PRO A 27 6.43 -16.77 3.64
N ILE A 28 5.70 -16.04 2.78
CA ILE A 28 6.32 -15.19 1.77
C ILE A 28 6.46 -13.79 2.35
N THR A 29 7.70 -13.33 2.54
CA THR A 29 7.98 -11.96 2.97
C THR A 29 8.03 -11.02 1.77
N LEU A 30 7.20 -9.97 1.79
CA LEU A 30 7.24 -8.91 0.77
C LEU A 30 7.84 -7.63 1.35
N HIS A 31 8.77 -7.04 0.58
CA HIS A 31 9.31 -5.71 0.79
C HIS A 31 8.68 -4.72 -0.20
N PHE A 32 7.94 -3.74 0.29
CA PHE A 32 7.24 -2.79 -0.57
C PHE A 32 8.16 -1.74 -1.21
N GLN A 33 9.43 -1.65 -0.77
CA GLN A 33 10.47 -0.84 -1.41
C GLN A 33 10.79 -1.35 -2.83
N ASP A 34 10.63 -2.65 -3.08
CA ASP A 34 10.90 -3.26 -4.39
C ASP A 34 9.85 -2.90 -5.44
N LEU A 35 8.68 -2.38 -5.02
CA LEU A 35 7.60 -1.96 -5.89
C LEU A 35 7.80 -0.53 -6.45
N GLY A 36 8.93 0.10 -6.16
CA GLY A 36 9.25 1.45 -6.65
C GLY A 36 8.40 2.55 -6.01
N VAL A 37 7.77 2.29 -4.86
CA VAL A 37 6.98 3.28 -4.13
C VAL A 37 7.93 4.13 -3.29
N ILE A 38 8.22 5.34 -3.78
CA ILE A 38 9.28 6.22 -3.25
C ILE A 38 8.83 7.01 -2.00
N ALA A 39 7.52 7.12 -1.77
CA ALA A 39 6.96 7.92 -0.69
C ALA A 39 6.38 7.03 0.42
N ASP A 40 6.49 7.47 1.67
CA ASP A 40 5.91 6.76 2.82
C ASP A 40 4.38 6.73 2.68
N GLN A 41 3.85 5.58 2.27
CA GLN A 41 2.44 5.36 1.97
C GLN A 41 1.91 4.21 2.81
N SER A 42 0.68 4.37 3.29
CA SER A 42 -0.04 3.28 3.93
C SER A 42 -0.49 2.28 2.86
N ILE A 43 -0.35 1.00 3.15
CA ILE A 43 -0.60 -0.12 2.26
C ILE A 43 -1.57 -1.05 2.97
N THR A 44 -2.68 -1.34 2.30
CA THR A 44 -3.66 -2.33 2.78
C THR A 44 -3.63 -3.53 1.84
N VAL A 45 -3.50 -4.72 2.41
CA VAL A 45 -3.47 -5.98 1.67
C VAL A 45 -4.77 -6.72 1.91
N TYR A 46 -5.43 -7.12 0.83
CA TYR A 46 -6.67 -7.90 0.85
C TYR A 46 -6.42 -9.31 0.33
N ASN A 47 -7.08 -10.29 0.93
CA ASN A 47 -7.12 -11.64 0.38
C ASN A 47 -8.10 -11.72 -0.81
N LEU A 48 -8.16 -12.88 -1.47
CA LEU A 48 -9.06 -13.12 -2.62
C LEU A 48 -10.55 -12.86 -2.29
N SER A 49 -10.96 -13.01 -1.02
CA SER A 49 -12.33 -12.74 -0.57
C SER A 49 -12.62 -11.25 -0.32
N GLY A 50 -11.63 -10.37 -0.51
CA GLY A 50 -11.75 -8.94 -0.23
C GLY A 50 -11.67 -8.58 1.26
N VAL A 51 -11.26 -9.52 2.12
CA VAL A 51 -11.05 -9.27 3.56
C VAL A 51 -9.65 -8.69 3.75
N CYS A 52 -9.55 -7.69 4.62
CA CYS A 52 -8.25 -7.12 5.00
C CYS A 52 -7.41 -8.20 5.69
N ALA A 53 -6.29 -8.54 5.06
CA ALA A 53 -5.34 -9.52 5.56
C ALA A 53 -4.26 -8.83 6.42
N ALA A 54 -3.81 -7.63 6.03
CA ALA A 54 -2.81 -6.87 6.75
C ALA A 54 -2.78 -5.40 6.34
N GLU A 55 -2.29 -4.55 7.24
CA GLU A 55 -1.99 -3.14 7.00
C GLU A 55 -0.53 -2.87 7.34
N THR A 56 0.17 -2.19 6.44
CA THR A 56 1.59 -1.85 6.61
C THR A 56 1.91 -0.53 5.90
N ASN A 57 3.18 -0.16 5.88
CA ASN A 57 3.68 0.95 5.09
C ASN A 57 4.80 0.50 4.14
N THR A 58 5.26 1.40 3.29
CA THR A 58 6.34 1.15 2.33
C THR A 58 7.68 0.75 2.93
N SER A 59 7.94 1.11 4.20
CA SER A 59 9.15 0.70 4.93
C SER A 59 9.00 -0.65 5.64
N GLY A 60 7.78 -1.17 5.75
CA GLY A 60 7.46 -2.40 6.45
C GLY A 60 7.62 -3.66 5.61
N THR A 61 7.55 -4.78 6.30
CA THR A 61 7.48 -6.13 5.73
C THR A 61 6.14 -6.75 6.05
N ILE A 62 5.58 -7.51 5.11
CA ILE A 62 4.42 -8.36 5.36
C ILE A 62 4.82 -9.81 5.10
N GLU A 63 4.43 -10.69 6.01
CA GLU A 63 4.45 -12.13 5.80
C GLU A 63 3.07 -12.56 5.29
N LEU A 64 3.02 -13.07 4.06
CA LEU A 64 1.82 -13.63 3.46
C LEU A 64 1.80 -15.13 3.68
N ASP A 65 0.73 -15.61 4.30
CA ASP A 65 0.48 -17.02 4.53
C ASP A 65 -0.17 -17.66 3.29
N SER A 66 0.62 -18.46 2.57
CA SER A 66 0.14 -19.13 1.36
C SER A 66 -0.89 -20.25 1.62
N ASP A 67 -1.05 -20.70 2.87
CA ASP A 67 -2.14 -21.62 3.25
C ASP A 67 -3.50 -20.89 3.31
N ASN A 68 -3.50 -19.58 3.61
CA ASN A 68 -4.71 -18.79 3.76
C ASN A 68 -5.19 -18.20 2.42
N SER A 69 -4.29 -17.77 1.54
CA SER A 69 -4.66 -17.32 0.21
C SER A 69 -3.53 -17.45 -0.81
N TRP A 70 -3.87 -17.87 -2.03
CA TRP A 70 -2.94 -17.93 -3.16
C TRP A 70 -2.90 -16.62 -3.98
N THR A 71 -3.80 -15.67 -3.69
CA THR A 71 -3.87 -14.35 -4.35
C THR A 71 -4.11 -13.25 -3.32
N TYR A 72 -3.32 -12.19 -3.41
CA TYR A 72 -3.46 -10.99 -2.60
C TYR A 72 -3.55 -9.75 -3.48
N THR A 73 -4.42 -8.83 -3.10
CA THR A 73 -4.54 -7.52 -3.74
C THR A 73 -3.89 -6.47 -2.82
N ILE A 74 -2.93 -5.73 -3.37
CA ILE A 74 -2.21 -4.68 -2.64
C ILE A 74 -2.80 -3.33 -3.06
N GLN A 75 -3.38 -2.61 -2.10
CA GLN A 75 -3.92 -1.28 -2.31
C GLN A 75 -3.04 -0.23 -1.64
N LEU A 76 -2.50 0.68 -2.45
CA LEU A 76 -1.79 1.86 -1.97
C LEU A 76 -2.80 2.91 -1.54
N GLN A 77 -2.78 3.30 -0.27
CA GLN A 77 -3.60 4.40 0.19
C GLN A 77 -2.98 5.74 -0.25
N PRO A 78 -3.81 6.70 -0.69
CA PRO A 78 -3.32 8.00 -1.10
C PRO A 78 -2.64 8.70 0.08
N SER A 79 -1.36 9.05 -0.07
CA SER A 79 -0.62 9.87 0.89
C SER A 79 -1.31 11.24 1.05
N PRO A 80 -1.30 11.85 2.26
CA PRO A 80 -1.80 13.22 2.46
C PRO A 80 -1.20 14.24 1.48
N ILE A 81 0.02 13.99 1.00
CA ILE A 81 0.73 14.83 0.03
C ILE A 81 0.06 14.79 -1.36
N ASN A 82 -0.57 13.67 -1.74
CA ASN A 82 -1.26 13.50 -3.02
C ASN A 82 -2.77 13.76 -2.95
N GLN A 83 -3.33 13.93 -1.74
CA GLN A 83 -4.76 14.21 -1.55
C GLN A 83 -5.09 15.69 -1.69
N THR A 84 -4.11 16.58 -1.53
CA THR A 84 -4.31 18.00 -1.78
C THR A 84 -4.03 18.28 -3.25
N SER A 85 -5.03 18.02 -4.09
CA SER A 85 -5.26 18.88 -5.26
C SER A 85 -5.42 20.30 -4.72
N LYS A 86 -4.31 21.01 -4.49
CA LYS A 86 -4.35 22.43 -4.17
C LYS A 86 -5.18 23.06 -5.25
N SER A 87 -6.37 23.54 -4.92
CA SER A 87 -7.20 24.16 -5.92
C SER A 87 -6.42 25.37 -6.45
N LEU A 88 -6.57 25.69 -7.73
CA LEU A 88 -5.95 26.89 -8.31
C LEU A 88 -6.33 28.14 -7.49
N LEU A 89 -7.52 28.13 -6.90
CA LEU A 89 -8.01 29.15 -5.98
C LEU A 89 -7.14 29.24 -4.70
N ASP A 90 -6.83 28.11 -4.05
CA ASP A 90 -6.00 28.10 -2.85
C ASP A 90 -4.57 28.59 -3.13
N SER A 91 -4.05 28.25 -4.31
CA SER A 91 -2.73 28.72 -4.76
C SER A 91 -2.75 30.23 -5.05
N LEU A 92 -3.83 30.73 -5.66
CA LEU A 92 -4.05 32.17 -5.87
C LEU A 92 -4.20 32.93 -4.55
N LEU A 93 -4.96 32.39 -3.60
CA LEU A 93 -5.14 32.97 -2.27
C LEU A 93 -3.83 33.00 -1.48
N ALA A 94 -3.01 31.96 -1.58
CA ALA A 94 -1.69 31.93 -0.98
C ALA A 94 -0.75 32.99 -1.59
N LEU A 95 -0.77 33.15 -2.92
CA LEU A 95 0.01 34.17 -3.62
C LEU A 95 -0.43 35.59 -3.22
N ILE A 96 -1.74 35.84 -3.21
CA ILE A 96 -2.32 37.15 -2.86
C ILE A 96 -2.05 37.48 -1.39
N SER A 97 -2.17 36.51 -0.48
CA SER A 97 -1.88 36.73 0.94
C SER A 97 -0.40 36.96 1.22
N GLY A 98 0.50 36.25 0.52
CA GLY A 98 1.95 36.45 0.63
C GLY A 98 2.42 37.81 0.10
N HIS A 99 1.73 38.35 -0.91
CA HIS A 99 2.09 39.60 -1.58
C HIS A 99 1.05 40.72 -1.39
N ALA A 100 0.25 40.66 -0.31
CA ALA A 100 -0.90 41.53 -0.12
C ALA A 100 -0.55 43.04 -0.15
N LEU A 101 0.61 43.39 0.42
CA LEU A 101 1.13 44.76 0.42
C LEU A 101 1.49 45.26 -0.98
N GLU A 102 2.12 44.41 -1.80
CA GLU A 102 2.52 44.74 -3.17
C GLU A 102 1.28 44.95 -4.05
N PHE A 103 0.28 44.06 -3.93
CA PHE A 103 -1.00 44.22 -4.62
C PHE A 103 -1.72 45.50 -4.18
N MET A 104 -1.75 45.81 -2.88
CA MET A 104 -2.38 47.05 -2.39
C MET A 104 -1.70 48.29 -2.97
N LEU A 105 -0.37 48.29 -3.06
CA LEU A 105 0.41 49.41 -3.61
C LEU A 105 0.15 49.57 -5.12
N VAL A 106 0.11 48.47 -5.88
CA VAL A 106 -0.22 48.49 -7.31
C VAL A 106 -1.64 49.04 -7.53
N PHE A 107 -2.63 48.57 -6.77
CA PHE A 107 -3.99 49.09 -6.85
C PHE A 107 -4.09 50.57 -6.48
N ALA A 108 -3.36 51.02 -5.45
CA ALA A 108 -3.33 52.43 -5.06
C ALA A 108 -2.73 53.31 -6.16
N VAL A 109 -1.65 52.88 -6.81
CA VAL A 109 -1.04 53.61 -7.93
C VAL A 109 -1.99 53.67 -9.13
N ILE A 110 -2.61 52.55 -9.51
CA ILE A 110 -3.59 52.52 -10.61
C ILE A 110 -4.77 53.45 -10.31
N PHE A 111 -5.29 53.40 -9.09
CA PHE A 111 -6.39 54.26 -8.65
C PHE A 111 -6.01 55.74 -8.72
N LEU A 112 -4.81 56.11 -8.28
CA LEU A 112 -4.32 57.49 -8.36
C LEU A 112 -4.15 57.96 -9.80
N ILE A 113 -3.70 57.09 -10.71
CA ILE A 113 -3.59 57.40 -12.14
C ILE A 113 -4.98 57.61 -12.75
N PHE A 114 -5.93 56.69 -12.50
CA PHE A 114 -7.30 56.78 -13.00
C PHE A 114 -8.05 58.00 -12.46
N ARG A 115 -7.84 58.35 -11.19
CA ARG A 115 -8.47 59.55 -10.59
C ARG A 115 -7.94 60.86 -11.19
N ARG A 116 -6.74 60.83 -11.77
CA ARG A 116 -6.08 62.02 -12.33
C ARG A 116 -6.42 62.25 -13.81
N HIS A 117 -6.98 61.23 -14.47
CA HIS A 117 -7.57 61.29 -15.80
C HIS A 117 -9.06 61.63 -15.73
#